data_AF-A0A5A7TC00-F1
#
_entry.id   AF-A0A5A7TC00-F1
#
_cell.length_a   1.000
_cell.length_b   1.000
_cell.length_c   1.000
_cell.angle_alpha   90.00
_cell.angle_beta   90.00
_cell.angle_gamma   90.00
#
_symmetry.space_group_name_H-M   'P 1'
#
loop_
_entity.id
_entity.type
_entity.pdbx_description
1 polymer ?
#
loop_
_entity_poly.entity_id
_entity_poly.type
_entity_poly.pdbx_seq_one_letter_code
_entity_poly.pdbx_strand_id
1 'polypeptide(L)'
;MLHKYVECYVDDLVVKSKRRQDHLKDLKVVFDRLRKYQLRMNPLKCAFGVTSGKFLGFIVRHRGIEIDQSKIDAIQKMSRPKSLHDLRSLQGRLAYIRRFISNLAGRCQPFQKLMRKRENFVWDEACQNAFDSIKKYLLNPQY
;
A
#
# COMPACT_ATOMS: atom_id res chain seq x y z
N MET A 1 -1.89 27.87 -5.45
CA MET A 1 -2.35 26.67 -4.72
C MET A 1 -2.53 25.50 -5.67
N LEU A 2 -1.50 24.68 -5.92
CA LEU A 2 -1.62 23.45 -6.74
C LEU A 2 -2.16 22.24 -5.97
N HIS A 3 -1.92 22.20 -4.65
CA HIS A 3 -2.35 21.12 -3.75
C HIS A 3 -3.87 20.86 -3.75
N LYS A 4 -4.67 21.79 -4.28
CA LYS A 4 -6.12 21.61 -4.43
C LYS A 4 -6.47 20.53 -5.46
N TYR A 5 -5.64 20.35 -6.49
CA TYR A 5 -5.92 19.50 -7.64
C TYR A 5 -4.86 18.44 -7.88
N VAL A 6 -3.68 18.58 -7.26
CA VAL A 6 -2.53 17.71 -7.50
C VAL A 6 -1.97 17.18 -6.20
N GLU A 7 -1.76 15.87 -6.16
CA GLU A 7 -0.87 15.21 -5.21
C GLU A 7 0.40 14.76 -5.94
N CYS A 8 1.56 15.03 -5.36
CA CYS A 8 2.86 14.65 -5.91
C CYS A 8 3.61 13.79 -4.91
N TYR A 9 4.32 12.77 -5.41
CA TYR A 9 5.33 12.04 -4.67
C TYR A 9 6.51 11.76 -5.59
N VAL A 10 7.61 12.51 -5.39
CA VAL A 10 8.80 12.45 -6.25
C VAL A 10 8.44 12.62 -7.73
N ASP A 11 8.44 11.55 -8.51
CA ASP A 11 8.14 11.49 -9.94
C ASP A 11 6.68 11.11 -10.25
N ASP A 12 5.93 10.63 -9.27
CA ASP A 12 4.54 10.22 -9.42
C ASP A 12 3.58 11.39 -9.10
N LEU A 13 2.60 11.63 -9.97
CA LEU A 13 1.66 12.74 -9.87
C LEU A 13 0.22 12.28 -10.09
N VAL A 14 -0.69 12.67 -9.19
CA VAL A 14 -2.14 12.43 -9.32
C VAL A 14 -2.85 13.76 -9.46
N VAL A 15 -3.54 13.93 -10.58
CA VAL A 15 -4.48 15.03 -10.77
C VAL A 15 -5.88 14.55 -10.40
N LYS A 16 -6.54 15.26 -9.48
CA LYS A 16 -7.89 14.92 -8.99
C LYS A 16 -8.82 16.12 -9.08
N SER A 17 -10.07 15.83 -9.40
CA SER A 17 -11.14 16.84 -9.52
C SER A 17 -12.40 16.32 -8.84
N LYS A 18 -13.15 17.21 -8.20
CA LYS A 18 -14.41 16.82 -7.53
C LYS A 18 -15.49 16.44 -8.54
N ARG A 19 -15.55 17.13 -9.69
CA ARG A 19 -16.50 16.87 -10.78
C ARG A 19 -15.74 16.49 -12.04
N ARG A 20 -16.29 15.56 -12.80
CA ARG A 20 -15.74 15.13 -14.10
C ARG A 20 -15.59 16.29 -15.08
N GLN A 21 -16.55 17.21 -15.10
CA GLN A 21 -16.59 18.37 -16.00
C GLN A 21 -15.42 19.34 -15.75
N ASP A 22 -14.94 19.42 -14.51
CA ASP A 22 -13.82 20.30 -14.14
C ASP A 22 -12.46 19.68 -14.51
N HIS A 23 -12.41 18.37 -14.72
CA HIS A 23 -11.14 17.63 -14.81
C HIS A 23 -10.26 18.04 -15.99
N LEU A 24 -10.86 18.36 -17.15
CA LEU A 24 -10.11 18.86 -18.30
C LEU A 24 -9.49 20.24 -18.03
N LYS A 25 -10.19 21.10 -17.29
CA LYS A 25 -9.69 22.41 -16.88
C LYS A 25 -8.55 22.28 -15.88
N ASP A 26 -8.69 21.40 -14.90
CA ASP A 26 -7.65 21.13 -13.90
C ASP A 26 -6.40 20.53 -14.55
N LEU A 27 -6.56 19.55 -15.45
CA LEU A 27 -5.45 18.97 -16.23
C LEU A 27 -4.70 20.03 -17.04
N LYS A 28 -5.42 20.96 -17.68
CA LYS A 28 -4.78 22.06 -18.42
C LYS A 28 -3.87 22.89 -17.53
N VAL A 29 -4.33 23.26 -16.33
CA VAL A 29 -3.51 24.01 -15.35
C VAL A 29 -2.25 23.24 -14.95
N VAL A 30 -2.37 21.92 -14.76
CA VAL A 30 -1.22 21.07 -14.41
C VAL A 30 -0.23 20.99 -15.57
N PHE A 31 -0.71 20.72 -16.79
CA PHE A 31 0.14 20.61 -17.97
C PHE A 31 0.83 21.93 -18.33
N ASP A 32 0.15 23.07 -18.19
CA ASP A 32 0.75 24.39 -18.37
C ASP A 32 1.92 24.60 -17.40
N ARG A 33 1.77 24.12 -16.17
CA ARG A 33 2.83 24.20 -15.17
C ARG A 33 4.00 23.25 -15.44
N LEU A 34 3.71 22.00 -15.82
CA LEU A 34 4.76 21.05 -16.22
C LEU A 34 5.58 21.60 -17.38
N ARG A 35 4.91 22.18 -18.40
CA ARG A 35 5.57 22.84 -19.53
C ARG A 35 6.40 24.04 -19.10
N LYS A 36 5.87 24.91 -18.23
CA LYS A 36 6.61 26.08 -17.70
C LYS A 36 7.94 25.68 -17.05
N TYR A 37 7.96 24.58 -16.32
CA TYR A 37 9.16 24.08 -15.64
C TYR A 37 9.90 22.97 -16.39
N GLN A 38 9.55 22.75 -17.67
CA GLN A 38 10.19 21.78 -18.56
C GLN A 38 10.17 20.33 -18.03
N LEU A 39 9.17 20.00 -17.20
CA LEU A 39 8.93 18.65 -16.71
C LEU A 39 8.26 17.81 -17.81
N ARG A 40 8.78 16.61 -18.03
CA ARG A 40 8.26 15.66 -19.02
C ARG A 40 7.59 14.49 -18.33
N MET A 41 6.47 14.05 -18.89
CA MET A 41 5.78 12.82 -18.49
C MET A 41 6.05 11.75 -19.54
N ASN A 42 6.07 10.47 -19.12
CA ASN A 42 6.08 9.34 -20.03
C ASN A 42 4.63 8.96 -20.39
N PRO A 43 4.13 9.22 -21.61
CA PRO A 43 2.74 8.98 -21.96
C PRO A 43 2.32 7.51 -21.82
N LEU A 44 3.24 6.56 -22.01
CA LEU A 44 2.97 5.13 -21.87
C LEU A 44 2.74 4.69 -20.41
N LYS A 45 3.16 5.51 -19.45
CA LYS A 45 2.94 5.28 -18.02
C LYS A 45 1.79 6.11 -17.45
N CYS A 46 1.22 7.03 -18.23
CA CYS A 46 0.13 7.88 -17.79
C CYS A 46 -1.23 7.19 -17.96
N ALA A 47 -2.09 7.30 -16.96
CA ALA A 47 -3.50 6.93 -17.06
C ALA A 47 -4.36 8.18 -16.90
N PHE A 48 -5.33 8.38 -17.81
CA PHE A 48 -6.20 9.57 -17.82
C PHE A 48 -7.68 9.20 -17.73
N GLY A 49 -8.47 10.06 -17.09
CA GLY A 49 -9.93 9.92 -17.03
C GLY A 49 -10.42 8.67 -16.29
N VAL A 50 -9.57 8.05 -15.47
CA VAL A 50 -9.91 6.84 -14.72
C VAL A 50 -10.67 7.19 -13.44
N THR A 51 -11.66 6.36 -13.06
CA THR A 51 -12.37 6.45 -11.77
C THR A 51 -11.61 5.73 -10.64
N SER A 52 -10.62 4.93 -11.02
CA SER A 52 -9.70 4.21 -10.14
C SER A 52 -8.34 4.02 -10.80
N GLY A 53 -7.26 4.16 -10.05
CA GLY A 53 -5.91 3.94 -10.57
C GLY A 53 -4.96 3.44 -9.50
N LYS A 54 -3.87 2.81 -9.93
CA LYS A 54 -2.77 2.42 -9.04
C LYS A 54 -1.84 3.62 -8.85
N PHE A 55 -1.56 3.99 -7.60
CA PHE A 55 -0.65 5.06 -7.22
C PHE A 55 0.16 4.64 -6.00
N LEU A 56 1.50 4.73 -6.09
CA LEU A 56 2.43 4.29 -5.03
C LEU A 56 2.13 2.87 -4.49
N GLY A 57 1.71 1.98 -5.38
CA GLY A 57 1.36 0.60 -5.03
C GLY A 57 0.07 0.42 -4.22
N PHE A 58 -0.79 1.43 -4.16
CA PHE A 58 -2.17 1.35 -3.65
C PHE A 58 -3.18 1.64 -4.75
N ILE A 59 -4.42 1.22 -4.56
CA ILE A 59 -5.52 1.54 -5.47
C ILE A 59 -6.23 2.78 -4.93
N VAL A 60 -6.31 3.85 -5.71
CA VAL A 60 -7.00 5.09 -5.34
C VAL A 60 -8.31 5.15 -6.10
N ARG A 61 -9.43 5.32 -5.38
CA ARG A 61 -10.79 5.47 -5.93
C ARG A 61 -11.53 6.63 -5.25
N HIS A 62 -12.74 6.92 -5.73
CA HIS A 62 -13.61 7.96 -5.15
C HIS A 62 -13.91 7.78 -3.65
N ARG A 63 -13.96 6.53 -3.16
CA ARG A 63 -14.21 6.20 -1.74
C ARG A 63 -12.96 6.20 -0.86
N GLY A 64 -11.77 6.41 -1.43
CA GLY A 64 -10.52 6.45 -0.69
C GLY A 64 -9.43 5.55 -1.27
N ILE A 65 -8.52 5.11 -0.40
CA ILE A 65 -7.37 4.27 -0.74
C ILE A 65 -7.69 2.83 -0.37
N GLU A 66 -7.50 1.93 -1.32
CA GLU A 66 -7.70 0.49 -1.19
C GLU A 66 -6.35 -0.23 -1.34
N ILE A 67 -6.25 -1.42 -0.74
CA ILE A 67 -5.10 -2.30 -0.94
C ILE A 67 -5.17 -2.92 -2.33
N ASP A 68 -4.01 -2.97 -2.98
CA ASP A 68 -3.80 -3.81 -4.15
C ASP A 68 -3.86 -5.30 -3.73
N GLN A 69 -4.82 -6.04 -4.29
CA GLN A 69 -5.04 -7.47 -4.01
C GLN A 69 -3.75 -8.31 -4.15
N SER A 70 -2.84 -7.93 -5.05
CA SER A 70 -1.54 -8.62 -5.21
C SER A 70 -0.70 -8.61 -3.93
N LYS A 71 -0.83 -7.58 -3.07
CA LYS A 71 -0.14 -7.50 -1.78
C LYS A 71 -0.73 -8.45 -0.75
N ILE A 72 -2.06 -8.61 -0.76
CA ILE A 72 -2.76 -9.60 0.07
C ILE A 72 -2.37 -11.00 -0.39
N ASP A 73 -2.46 -11.28 -1.68
CA ASP A 73 -2.15 -12.59 -2.26
C ASP A 73 -0.70 -13.02 -1.97
N ALA A 74 0.24 -12.08 -2.01
CA ALA A 74 1.64 -12.33 -1.68
C ALA A 74 1.85 -12.73 -0.22
N ILE A 75 0.98 -12.29 0.71
CA ILE A 75 0.98 -12.73 2.11
C ILE A 75 0.25 -14.08 2.24
N GLN A 76 -0.88 -14.26 1.56
CA GLN A 76 -1.62 -15.53 1.57
C GLN A 76 -0.77 -16.71 1.12
N LYS A 77 -0.03 -16.53 0.01
CA LYS A 77 0.86 -17.54 -0.58
C LYS A 77 2.15 -17.77 0.19
N MET A 78 2.48 -16.92 1.16
CA MET A 78 3.70 -17.05 1.94
C MET A 78 3.62 -18.29 2.84
N SER A 79 4.66 -19.11 2.88
CA SER A 79 4.78 -20.19 3.87
C SER A 79 5.11 -19.63 5.25
N ARG A 80 4.92 -20.43 6.31
CA ARG A 80 5.32 -20.00 7.66
C ARG A 80 6.81 -19.59 7.66
N PRO A 81 7.20 -18.46 8.27
CA PRO A 81 8.59 -18.09 8.44
C PRO A 81 9.41 -19.20 9.09
N LYS A 82 10.58 -19.51 8.53
CA LYS A 82 11.50 -20.54 9.07
C LYS A 82 12.76 -19.93 9.68
N SER A 83 12.91 -18.62 9.56
CA SER A 83 14.08 -17.88 10.03
C SER A 83 13.70 -16.46 10.44
N LEU A 84 14.62 -15.80 11.16
CA LEU A 84 14.50 -14.37 11.47
C LEU A 84 14.42 -13.51 10.20
N HIS A 85 15.10 -13.91 9.13
CA HIS A 85 15.03 -13.24 7.84
C HIS A 85 13.61 -13.31 7.25
N ASP A 86 13.00 -14.50 7.24
CA ASP A 86 11.64 -14.68 6.74
C ASP A 86 10.62 -13.90 7.59
N LEU A 87 10.83 -13.88 8.91
CA LEU A 87 9.96 -13.14 9.82
C LEU A 87 10.04 -11.62 9.57
N ARG A 88 11.24 -11.09 9.33
CA ARG A 88 11.43 -9.68 8.94
C ARG A 88 10.77 -9.38 7.60
N SER A 89 10.84 -10.31 6.64
CA SER A 89 10.15 -10.18 5.35
C SER A 89 8.63 -10.10 5.54
N LEU A 90 8.05 -10.96 6.38
CA LEU A 90 6.64 -10.90 6.75
C LEU A 90 6.29 -9.55 7.42
N GLN A 91 7.06 -9.13 8.42
CA GLN A 91 6.85 -7.85 9.12
C GLN A 91 6.92 -6.65 8.17
N GLY A 92 7.85 -6.65 7.21
CA GLY A 92 7.94 -5.60 6.18
C GLY A 92 6.70 -5.54 5.30
N ARG A 93 6.19 -6.69 4.85
CA ARG A 93 4.94 -6.76 4.06
C ARG A 93 3.73 -6.29 4.86
N LEU A 94 3.62 -6.68 6.13
CA LEU A 94 2.54 -6.23 7.01
C LEU A 94 2.63 -4.73 7.32
N ALA A 95 3.84 -4.21 7.54
CA ALA A 95 4.07 -2.79 7.76
C ALA A 95 3.65 -1.95 6.54
N TYR A 96 3.90 -2.43 5.32
CA TYR A 96 3.48 -1.76 4.09
C TYR A 96 1.95 -1.55 4.02
N ILE A 97 1.18 -2.56 4.45
CA ILE A 97 -0.30 -2.48 4.49
C ILE A 97 -0.86 -2.13 5.88
N ARG A 98 -0.04 -1.63 6.81
CA ARG A 98 -0.43 -1.41 8.22
C ARG A 98 -1.71 -0.60 8.41
N ARG A 99 -1.95 0.41 7.56
CA ARG A 99 -3.15 1.27 7.64
C ARG A 99 -4.47 0.50 7.50
N PHE A 100 -4.38 -0.74 7.03
CA PHE A 100 -5.46 -1.64 6.75
C PHE A 100 -5.50 -2.85 7.70
N ILE A 101 -4.70 -2.85 8.76
CA ILE A 101 -4.70 -3.92 9.74
C ILE A 101 -4.98 -3.32 11.10
N SER A 102 -6.21 -3.50 11.58
CA SER A 102 -6.57 -3.10 12.93
C SER A 102 -5.71 -3.83 13.96
N ASN A 103 -5.11 -3.07 14.87
CA ASN A 103 -4.20 -3.57 15.91
C ASN A 103 -3.08 -4.49 15.39
N LEU A 104 -2.37 -4.08 14.31
CA LEU A 104 -1.24 -4.85 13.79
C LEU A 104 -0.19 -5.19 14.86
N ALA A 105 0.10 -4.24 15.77
CA ALA A 105 1.07 -4.46 16.84
C ALA A 105 0.67 -5.61 17.77
N GLY A 106 -0.59 -5.65 18.22
CA GLY A 106 -1.10 -6.76 19.01
C GLY A 106 -1.12 -8.08 18.26
N ARG A 107 -1.52 -8.08 16.98
CA ARG A 107 -1.50 -9.28 16.12
C ARG A 107 -0.10 -9.85 15.91
N CYS A 108 0.91 -9.00 15.88
CA CYS A 108 2.32 -9.41 15.73
C CYS A 108 3.02 -9.67 17.06
N GLN A 109 2.37 -9.47 18.20
CA GLN A 109 2.98 -9.65 19.52
C GLN A 109 3.59 -11.06 19.71
N PRO A 110 2.94 -12.15 19.28
CA PRO A 110 3.50 -13.50 19.42
C PRO A 110 4.85 -13.71 18.72
N PHE A 111 5.19 -12.87 17.73
CA PHE A 111 6.47 -12.94 17.01
C PHE A 111 7.62 -12.24 17.74
N GLN A 112 7.37 -11.46 18.80
CA GLN A 112 8.40 -10.65 19.46
C GLN A 112 9.55 -11.49 20.03
N LYS A 113 9.24 -12.67 20.58
CA LYS A 113 10.25 -13.62 21.10
C LYS A 113 11.22 -14.07 20.01
N LEU A 114 10.73 -14.30 18.79
CA LEU A 114 11.52 -14.76 17.64
C LEU A 114 12.48 -13.70 17.10
N MET A 115 12.34 -12.44 17.52
CA MET A 115 13.19 -11.32 17.10
C MET A 115 14.44 -11.14 17.97
N ARG A 116 14.56 -11.88 19.08
CA ARG A 116 15.67 -11.76 20.03
C ARG A 116 16.92 -12.44 19.49
N LYS A 117 18.07 -11.73 19.51
CA LYS A 117 19.35 -12.16 18.92
C LYS A 117 19.98 -13.44 19.51
N ARG A 118 19.47 -13.97 20.62
CA ARG A 118 20.09 -15.07 21.39
C ARG A 118 19.17 -16.27 21.63
N GLU A 119 17.95 -16.24 21.12
CA GLU A 119 17.01 -17.36 21.25
C GLU A 119 17.00 -18.18 19.95
N ASN A 120 16.84 -19.50 20.08
CA ASN A 120 16.60 -20.36 18.93
C ASN A 120 15.28 -19.94 18.25
N PHE A 121 15.26 -19.94 16.92
CA PHE A 121 14.04 -19.63 16.17
C PHE A 121 13.06 -20.81 16.29
N VAL A 122 12.23 -20.79 17.34
CA VAL A 122 11.23 -21.84 17.61
C VAL A 122 9.86 -21.30 17.26
N TRP A 123 9.39 -21.66 16.07
CA TRP A 123 8.04 -21.34 15.62
C TRP A 123 7.02 -22.25 16.32
N ASP A 124 6.38 -21.72 17.35
CA ASP A 124 5.40 -22.46 18.15
C ASP A 124 3.96 -22.21 17.73
N GLU A 125 3.02 -22.81 18.45
CA GLU A 125 1.59 -22.72 18.18
C GLU A 125 1.08 -21.27 18.26
N ALA A 126 1.57 -20.48 19.23
CA ALA A 126 1.19 -19.06 19.35
C ALA A 126 1.61 -18.25 18.10
N CYS A 127 2.80 -18.49 17.56
CA CYS A 127 3.23 -17.87 16.30
C CYS A 127 2.39 -18.35 15.11
N GLN A 128 2.08 -19.65 15.04
CA GLN A 128 1.25 -20.20 13.95
C GLN A 128 -0.16 -19.60 13.97
N ASN A 129 -0.81 -19.57 15.14
CA ASN A 129 -2.14 -19.00 15.31
C ASN A 129 -2.17 -17.51 14.95
N ALA A 130 -1.14 -16.75 15.31
CA ALA A 130 -1.01 -15.34 14.94
C ALA A 130 -0.90 -15.16 13.42
N PHE A 131 -0.07 -15.97 12.75
CA PHE A 131 0.12 -15.92 11.31
C PHE A 131 -1.16 -16.25 10.54
N ASP A 132 -1.85 -17.32 10.95
CA ASP A 132 -3.09 -17.74 10.31
C ASP A 132 -4.24 -16.75 10.58
N SER A 133 -4.29 -16.17 11.78
CA SER A 133 -5.24 -15.11 12.12
C SER A 133 -5.03 -13.85 11.26
N ILE A 134 -3.78 -13.43 11.06
CA ILE A 134 -3.45 -12.31 10.17
C ILE A 134 -3.87 -12.62 8.74
N LYS A 135 -3.55 -13.82 8.23
CA LYS A 135 -3.98 -14.24 6.89
C LYS A 135 -5.49 -14.22 6.75
N LYS A 136 -6.22 -14.81 7.69
CA LYS A 136 -7.68 -14.83 7.68
C LYS A 136 -8.27 -13.41 7.70
N TYR A 137 -7.71 -12.52 8.52
CA TYR A 137 -8.13 -11.12 8.59
C TYR A 137 -7.98 -10.41 7.24
N LEU A 138 -6.89 -10.67 6.50
CA LEU A 138 -6.64 -10.06 5.21
C LEU A 138 -7.57 -10.55 4.08
N LEU A 139 -8.29 -11.66 4.24
CA LEU A 139 -9.26 -12.15 3.25
C LEU A 139 -10.58 -11.38 3.31
N ASN A 140 -11.00 -10.95 4.51
CA ASN A 140 -12.21 -10.18 4.73
C ASN A 140 -11.90 -8.97 5.60
N PRO A 141 -11.14 -8.01 5.08
CA PRO A 141 -10.80 -6.87 5.87
C PRO A 141 -12.01 -5.97 6.10
N GLN A 142 -12.25 -5.62 7.36
CA GLN A 142 -13.26 -4.65 7.75
C GLN A 142 -12.65 -3.25 7.62
N TYR A 143 -12.85 -2.61 6.46
CA TYR A 143 -12.54 -1.20 6.21
C TYR A 143 -13.82 -0.38 6.20
#